data_AF-A0A8T4X674-F1
#
_entry.id   AF-A0A8T4X674-F1
#
_cell.length_a   1.000
_cell.length_b   1.000
_cell.length_c   1.000
_cell.angle_alpha   90.00
_cell.angle_beta   90.00
_cell.angle_gamma   90.00
#
_symmetry.space_group_name_H-M   'P 1'
#
loop_
_entity.id
_entity.type
_entity.pdbx_description
1 polymer ?
#
loop_
_entity_poly.entity_id
_entity_poly.type
_entity_poly.pdbx_seq_one_letter_code
_entity_poly.pdbx_strand_id
1 'polypeptide(L)'
;MSSKKILPQYCTVIRVICSYLKIGHGYTTKEIRSFTGLEKQKLNYWLKKMCVDGLLIQPNYGIYEMTISGKRIFDQYERLQNKQMIRIENMHVTYKVIRGISKLFDRFNWKRAGLKNNKVYTSKIRNHTVRLIKTENGYNFQVYVTKVLGESTKEAYHQARIEADHVAGEAQRFGAHLSLGWVTNEPEIAIPSPMASALLMTYEASQIRTNKGIINRSKGRFADWEPRNLQQAQKIVDMPDSIERIEAKLDRIEGLLRLNTGSLYHDLSNPYWRFL
;
A
#
# COMPACT_ATOMS: atom_id res chain seq x y z
N MET A 1 28.55 9.60 -16.74
CA MET A 1 28.61 8.27 -16.09
C MET A 1 27.30 7.54 -16.39
N SER A 2 27.40 6.38 -17.05
CA SER A 2 26.28 5.58 -17.55
C SER A 2 25.35 5.13 -16.42
N SER A 3 24.04 5.38 -16.57
CA SER A 3 23.01 4.83 -15.68
C SER A 3 22.90 3.33 -15.94
N LYS A 4 23.62 2.52 -15.16
CA LYS A 4 23.39 1.07 -15.12
C LYS A 4 21.92 0.84 -14.73
N LYS A 5 21.13 0.30 -15.67
CA LYS A 5 19.76 -0.14 -15.43
C LYS A 5 19.78 -1.14 -14.26
N ILE A 6 19.25 -0.73 -13.11
CA ILE A 6 19.02 -1.63 -11.98
C ILE A 6 17.92 -2.61 -12.43
N LEU A 7 18.31 -3.86 -12.67
CA LEU A 7 17.41 -4.92 -13.13
C LEU A 7 16.38 -5.29 -12.04
N PRO A 8 15.09 -5.55 -12.38
CA PRO A 8 14.02 -5.82 -11.40
C PRO A 8 14.28 -6.99 -10.44
N GLN A 9 15.09 -7.96 -10.86
CA GLN A 9 15.40 -9.19 -10.09
C GLN A 9 16.29 -8.94 -8.86
N TYR A 10 16.91 -7.76 -8.80
CA TYR A 10 17.78 -7.33 -7.71
C TYR A 10 17.00 -6.86 -6.49
N CYS A 11 15.70 -6.61 -6.63
CA CYS A 11 14.99 -5.71 -5.73
C CYS A 11 14.64 -6.31 -4.37
N THR A 12 14.25 -7.59 -4.28
CA THR A 12 13.75 -8.13 -3.01
C THR A 12 14.85 -8.34 -1.97
N VAL A 13 15.96 -9.00 -2.34
CA VAL A 13 17.04 -9.32 -1.40
C VAL A 13 17.84 -8.08 -1.01
N ILE A 14 18.16 -7.22 -1.98
CA ILE A 14 18.85 -5.95 -1.73
C ILE A 14 17.97 -5.03 -0.87
N ARG A 15 16.64 -5.02 -1.08
CA ARG A 15 15.71 -4.25 -0.24
C ARG A 15 15.75 -4.69 1.21
N VAL A 16 15.62 -5.99 1.47
CA VAL A 16 15.65 -6.52 2.84
C VAL A 16 16.97 -6.17 3.50
N ILE A 17 18.11 -6.31 2.81
CA ILE A 17 19.42 -5.91 3.35
C ILE A 17 19.46 -4.39 3.64
N CYS A 18 19.12 -3.55 2.67
CA CYS A 18 19.15 -2.08 2.82
C CYS A 18 18.15 -1.54 3.85
N SER A 19 16.98 -2.15 4.04
CA SER A 19 15.97 -1.71 5.03
C SER A 19 16.47 -1.82 6.47
N TYR A 20 17.43 -2.71 6.73
CA TYR A 20 18.05 -2.87 8.06
C TYR A 20 19.34 -2.08 8.23
N LEU A 21 20.02 -1.73 7.14
CA LEU A 21 21.25 -0.94 7.19
C LEU A 21 20.93 0.56 7.32
N LYS A 22 21.65 1.25 8.19
CA LYS A 22 21.53 2.69 8.39
C LYS A 22 22.82 3.38 7.96
N ILE A 23 22.72 4.62 7.46
CA ILE A 23 23.91 5.44 7.18
C ILE A 23 24.72 5.60 8.47
N GLY A 24 26.04 5.44 8.35
CA GLY A 24 26.99 5.70 9.44
C GLY A 24 27.00 4.65 10.55
N HIS A 25 26.29 3.53 10.36
CA HIS A 25 26.31 2.38 11.27
C HIS A 25 26.72 1.11 10.54
N GLY A 26 27.81 0.51 10.98
CA GLY A 26 28.32 -0.77 10.50
C GLY A 26 27.57 -1.95 11.08
N TYR A 27 27.22 -2.90 10.23
CA TYR A 27 26.58 -4.16 10.61
C TYR A 27 27.43 -5.34 10.15
N THR A 28 27.60 -6.32 11.02
CA THR A 28 28.30 -7.56 10.69
C THR A 28 27.45 -8.46 9.79
N THR A 29 28.09 -9.33 9.00
CA THR A 29 27.37 -10.36 8.22
C THR A 29 26.44 -11.21 9.10
N LYS A 30 26.80 -11.46 10.36
CA LYS A 30 25.99 -12.25 11.31
C LYS A 30 24.69 -11.52 11.66
N GLU A 31 24.76 -10.22 11.92
CA GLU A 31 23.58 -9.39 12.22
C GLU A 31 22.67 -9.26 10.99
N ILE A 32 23.25 -8.97 9.82
CA ILE A 32 22.49 -8.88 8.57
C ILE A 32 21.79 -10.21 8.27
N ARG A 33 22.46 -11.34 8.50
CA ARG A 33 21.86 -12.67 8.37
C ARG A 33 20.70 -12.88 9.34
N SER A 34 20.85 -12.44 10.60
CA SER A 34 19.80 -12.51 11.61
C SER A 34 18.56 -11.70 11.21
N PHE A 35 18.74 -10.53 10.59
CA PHE A 35 17.62 -9.69 10.15
C PHE A 35 16.96 -10.20 8.87
N THR A 36 17.75 -10.74 7.94
CA THR A 36 17.27 -11.12 6.61
C THR A 36 16.80 -12.57 6.49
N GLY A 37 17.21 -13.45 7.41
CA GLY A 37 16.93 -14.89 7.33
C GLY A 37 17.60 -15.60 6.14
N LEU A 38 18.52 -14.92 5.43
CA LEU A 38 19.14 -15.46 4.22
C LEU A 38 20.21 -16.52 4.54
N GLU A 39 20.38 -17.43 3.59
CA GLU A 39 21.49 -18.38 3.62
C GLU A 39 22.84 -17.66 3.50
N LYS A 40 23.87 -18.15 4.19
CA LYS A 40 25.20 -17.51 4.27
C LYS A 40 25.83 -17.27 2.90
N GLN A 41 25.76 -18.26 1.99
CA GLN A 41 26.35 -18.14 0.66
C GLN A 41 25.65 -17.07 -0.17
N LYS A 42 24.32 -17.08 -0.17
CA LYS A 42 23.47 -16.11 -0.85
C LYS A 42 23.69 -14.69 -0.31
N LEU A 43 23.75 -14.52 1.01
CA LEU A 43 24.02 -13.23 1.64
C LEU A 43 25.40 -12.68 1.24
N ASN A 44 26.44 -13.51 1.30
CA ASN A 44 27.80 -13.10 0.92
C ASN A 44 27.91 -12.68 -0.54
N TYR A 45 27.22 -13.38 -1.44
CA TYR A 45 27.15 -13.00 -2.86
C TYR A 45 26.57 -11.58 -3.01
N TRP A 46 25.43 -11.30 -2.37
CA TRP A 46 24.77 -10.00 -2.48
C TRP A 46 25.56 -8.87 -1.83
N LEU A 47 26.13 -9.10 -0.65
CA LEU A 47 26.96 -8.08 0.01
C LEU A 47 28.18 -7.69 -0.83
N LYS A 48 28.89 -8.66 -1.42
CA LYS A 48 30.00 -8.39 -2.35
C LYS A 48 29.54 -7.60 -3.57
N LYS A 49 28.41 -8.00 -4.17
CA LYS A 49 27.85 -7.33 -5.33
C LYS A 49 27.45 -5.89 -5.03
N MET A 50 26.82 -5.64 -3.88
CA MET A 50 26.43 -4.32 -3.42
C MET A 50 27.64 -3.42 -3.10
N CYS A 51 28.76 -3.97 -2.64
CA CYS A 51 30.02 -3.23 -2.53
C CYS A 51 30.58 -2.86 -3.92
N VAL A 52 30.59 -3.79 -4.88
CA VAL A 52 31.04 -3.53 -6.26
C VAL A 52 30.19 -2.46 -6.94
N ASP A 53 28.88 -2.45 -6.68
CA ASP A 53 27.95 -1.46 -7.20
C ASP A 53 27.97 -0.13 -6.42
N GLY A 54 28.80 0.00 -5.39
CA GLY A 54 28.98 1.22 -4.59
C GLY A 54 27.80 1.56 -3.66
N LEU A 55 26.88 0.61 -3.43
CA LEU A 55 25.76 0.76 -2.52
C LEU A 55 26.19 0.61 -1.05
N LEU A 56 27.14 -0.30 -0.81
CA LEU A 56 27.75 -0.54 0.48
C LEU A 56 29.26 -0.26 0.45
N ILE A 57 29.83 0.01 1.60
CA ILE A 57 31.28 -0.04 1.86
C ILE A 57 31.54 -1.08 2.94
N GLN A 58 32.77 -1.60 2.91
CA GLN A 58 33.29 -2.50 3.94
C GLN A 58 34.40 -1.77 4.69
N PRO A 59 34.08 -1.01 5.75
CA PRO A 59 35.10 -0.28 6.51
C PRO A 59 36.07 -1.23 7.22
N ASN A 60 35.60 -2.41 7.63
CA ASN A 60 36.36 -3.45 8.30
C ASN A 60 35.88 -4.83 7.84
N TYR A 61 36.76 -5.84 7.92
CA TYR A 61 36.43 -7.19 7.45
C TYR A 61 35.15 -7.73 8.09
N GLY A 62 34.17 -8.06 7.24
CA GLY A 62 32.87 -8.60 7.66
C GLY A 62 31.86 -7.57 8.20
N ILE A 63 32.20 -6.28 8.23
CA ILE A 63 31.30 -5.18 8.60
C ILE A 63 30.91 -4.43 7.32
N TYR A 64 29.63 -4.12 7.17
CA TYR A 64 29.07 -3.44 6.01
C TYR A 64 28.30 -2.20 6.44
N GLU A 65 28.51 -1.11 5.69
CA GLU A 65 27.85 0.18 5.89
C GLU A 65 27.24 0.65 4.58
N MET A 66 26.08 1.30 4.66
CA MET A 66 25.46 1.89 3.48
C MET A 66 26.12 3.23 3.14
N THR A 67 26.49 3.40 1.87
CA THR A 67 27.05 4.67 1.39
C THR A 67 25.96 5.73 1.27
N ILE A 68 26.36 7.00 1.23
CA ILE A 68 25.44 8.12 0.95
C ILE A 68 24.74 7.93 -0.40
N SER A 69 25.48 7.49 -1.42
CA SER A 69 24.95 7.14 -2.74
C SER A 69 24.00 5.95 -2.69
N GLY A 70 24.34 4.91 -1.93
CA GLY A 70 23.51 3.74 -1.70
C GLY A 70 22.17 4.08 -1.07
N LYS A 71 22.17 4.92 -0.03
CA LYS A 71 20.93 5.45 0.55
C LYS A 71 20.15 6.28 -0.46
N ARG A 72 20.79 7.18 -1.20
CA ARG A 72 20.08 8.01 -2.18
C ARG A 72 19.39 7.16 -3.26
N ILE A 73 20.06 6.11 -3.73
CA ILE A 73 19.52 5.15 -4.70
C ILE A 73 18.39 4.32 -4.07
N PHE A 74 18.58 3.84 -2.84
CA PHE A 74 17.56 3.11 -2.10
C PHE A 74 16.31 3.97 -1.83
N ASP A 75 16.49 5.18 -1.31
CA ASP A 75 15.44 6.17 -1.09
C ASP A 75 14.71 6.49 -2.41
N GLN A 76 15.44 6.59 -3.54
CA GLN A 76 14.84 6.82 -4.85
C GLN A 76 14.04 5.61 -5.35
N TYR A 77 14.53 4.40 -5.09
CA TYR A 77 13.84 3.15 -5.43
C TYR A 77 12.57 2.96 -4.59
N GLU A 78 12.66 3.12 -3.27
CA GLU A 78 11.50 3.14 -2.38
C GLU A 78 10.50 4.21 -2.80
N ARG A 79 10.96 5.43 -3.10
CA ARG A 79 10.08 6.50 -3.59
C ARG A 79 9.36 6.12 -4.88
N LEU A 80 9.97 5.36 -5.79
CA LEU A 80 9.34 4.90 -7.04
C LEU A 80 8.32 3.78 -6.79
N GLN A 81 8.63 2.80 -5.94
CA GLN A 81 7.68 1.74 -5.56
C GLN A 81 6.51 2.27 -4.73
N ASN A 82 6.76 3.23 -3.83
CA ASN A 82 5.71 3.93 -3.08
C ASN A 82 4.71 4.66 -3.99
N LYS A 83 5.08 4.97 -5.24
CA LYS A 83 4.15 5.52 -6.24
C LYS A 83 3.18 4.48 -6.81
N GLN A 84 3.55 3.20 -6.76
CA GLN A 84 2.79 2.06 -7.29
C GLN A 84 2.00 1.30 -6.23
N MET A 85 2.16 1.64 -4.95
CA MET A 85 1.42 1.00 -3.87
C MET A 85 0.03 1.60 -3.66
N ILE A 86 -0.93 0.74 -3.31
CA ILE A 86 -2.25 1.14 -2.82
C ILE A 86 -2.04 1.92 -1.53
N ARG A 87 -2.87 2.94 -1.35
CA ARG A 87 -2.78 3.84 -0.21
C ARG A 87 -4.11 3.92 0.50
N ILE A 88 -4.06 3.84 1.83
CA ILE A 88 -5.18 4.13 2.71
C ILE A 88 -4.90 5.45 3.44
N GLU A 89 -5.88 6.34 3.38
CA GLU A 89 -5.87 7.65 4.01
C GLU A 89 -7.17 7.85 4.80
N ASN A 90 -7.11 8.81 5.74
CA ASN A 90 -8.27 9.26 6.50
C ASN A 90 -9.01 8.14 7.27
N MET A 91 -8.34 7.03 7.58
CA MET A 91 -8.95 5.92 8.33
C MET A 91 -8.97 6.24 9.81
N HIS A 92 -10.14 6.12 10.44
CA HIS A 92 -10.30 6.28 11.89
C HIS A 92 -10.78 5.00 12.55
N VAL A 93 -10.08 4.61 13.61
CA VAL A 93 -10.49 3.49 14.46
C VAL A 93 -10.94 4.04 15.80
N THR A 94 -12.15 3.67 16.19
CA THR A 94 -12.76 4.12 17.44
C THR A 94 -12.83 2.98 18.43
N TYR A 95 -12.49 3.27 19.68
CA TYR A 95 -12.49 2.37 20.82
C TYR A 95 -13.40 2.99 21.89
N LYS A 96 -14.27 2.19 22.52
CA LYS A 96 -15.05 2.66 23.67
C LYS A 96 -14.12 2.71 24.88
N VAL A 97 -14.13 3.81 25.63
CA VAL A 97 -13.42 3.91 26.92
C VAL A 97 -14.27 3.22 27.98
N ILE A 98 -13.83 2.05 28.44
CA ILE A 98 -14.52 1.26 29.46
C ILE A 98 -14.19 1.81 30.85
N ARG A 99 -12.90 2.10 31.11
CA ARG A 99 -12.40 2.65 32.38
C ARG A 99 -11.18 3.56 32.14
N GLY A 100 -10.82 4.36 33.14
CA GLY A 100 -9.57 5.15 33.13
C GLY A 100 -9.63 6.44 32.29
N ILE A 101 -10.81 7.04 32.13
CA ILE A 101 -10.96 8.31 31.39
C ILE A 101 -10.17 9.46 32.04
N SER A 102 -10.13 9.53 33.38
CA SER A 102 -9.31 10.52 34.09
C SER A 102 -7.83 10.37 33.75
N LYS A 103 -7.31 9.15 33.71
CA LYS A 103 -5.93 8.86 33.32
C LYS A 103 -5.60 9.34 31.92
N LEU A 104 -6.54 9.23 30.98
CA LEU A 104 -6.35 9.79 29.64
C LEU A 104 -6.24 11.31 29.69
N PHE A 105 -7.13 11.99 30.42
CA PHE A 105 -7.10 13.45 30.57
C PHE A 105 -5.83 13.95 31.25
N ASP A 106 -5.36 13.26 32.29
CA ASP A 106 -4.17 13.65 33.05
C ASP A 106 -2.88 13.46 32.23
N ARG A 107 -2.83 12.45 31.37
CA ARG A 107 -1.59 12.04 30.70
C ARG A 107 -1.29 12.80 29.41
N PHE A 108 -2.32 13.21 28.69
CA PHE A 108 -2.16 13.80 27.36
C PHE A 108 -2.67 15.24 27.33
N ASN A 109 -2.04 16.07 26.50
CA ASN A 109 -2.45 17.47 26.35
C ASN A 109 -3.67 17.60 25.44
N TRP A 110 -4.86 17.49 26.02
CA TRP A 110 -6.13 17.56 25.31
C TRP A 110 -6.55 19.01 25.03
N LYS A 111 -6.74 19.32 23.74
CA LYS A 111 -7.34 20.57 23.27
C LYS A 111 -8.80 20.35 22.92
N ARG A 112 -9.69 21.16 23.46
CA ARG A 112 -11.11 21.13 23.08
C ARG A 112 -11.26 21.63 21.65
N ALA A 113 -11.95 20.88 20.80
CA ALA A 113 -12.11 21.24 19.40
C ALA A 113 -13.51 21.83 19.14
N GLY A 114 -13.59 23.10 18.72
CA GLY A 114 -14.82 23.74 18.20
C GLY A 114 -15.47 24.79 19.11
N LEU A 115 -16.33 25.62 18.50
CA LEU A 115 -17.08 26.70 19.15
C LEU A 115 -18.47 26.20 19.58
N LYS A 116 -18.76 26.37 20.88
CA LYS A 116 -20.09 26.39 21.52
C LYS A 116 -20.80 25.09 21.91
N ASN A 117 -20.43 23.87 21.49
CA ASN A 117 -21.08 22.66 22.06
C ASN A 117 -20.29 21.34 22.04
N ASN A 118 -18.97 21.39 21.85
CA ASN A 118 -18.26 20.15 21.52
C ASN A 118 -17.82 19.33 22.75
N LYS A 119 -18.43 18.15 22.78
CA LYS A 119 -18.06 16.92 23.50
C LYS A 119 -16.76 16.29 22.97
N VAL A 120 -15.94 17.01 22.19
CA VAL A 120 -14.75 16.45 21.51
C VAL A 120 -13.47 17.12 21.98
N TYR A 121 -12.52 16.30 22.39
CA TYR A 121 -11.17 16.69 22.78
C TYR A 121 -10.19 16.06 21.78
N THR A 122 -9.16 16.79 21.38
CA THR A 122 -8.14 16.33 20.43
C THR A 122 -6.78 16.39 21.10
N SER A 123 -5.94 15.39 20.87
CA SER A 123 -4.56 15.34 21.34
C SER A 123 -3.68 14.64 20.31
N LYS A 124 -2.40 14.49 20.63
CA LYS A 124 -1.46 13.66 19.88
C LYS A 124 -0.86 12.61 20.79
N ILE A 125 -0.82 11.37 20.30
CA ILE A 125 -0.06 10.29 20.90
C ILE A 125 0.98 9.88 19.88
N ARG A 126 2.25 10.11 20.18
CA ARG A 126 3.36 10.01 19.22
C ARG A 126 3.08 10.89 17.99
N ASN A 127 2.99 10.29 16.81
CA ASN A 127 2.81 10.96 15.54
C ASN A 127 1.34 10.99 15.10
N HIS A 128 0.44 10.43 15.92
CA HIS A 128 -0.95 10.18 15.60
C HIS A 128 -1.85 11.22 16.24
N THR A 129 -2.83 11.69 15.47
CA THR A 129 -3.91 12.50 16.02
C THR A 129 -4.91 11.56 16.70
N VAL A 130 -5.31 11.90 17.92
CA VAL A 130 -6.32 11.16 18.66
C VAL A 130 -7.43 12.09 19.13
N ARG A 131 -8.65 11.56 19.25
CA ARG A 131 -9.79 12.29 19.78
C ARG A 131 -10.47 11.52 20.90
N LEU A 132 -10.92 12.25 21.92
CA LEU A 132 -11.90 11.76 22.89
C LEU A 132 -13.23 12.42 22.59
N ILE A 133 -14.23 11.60 22.30
CA ILE A 133 -15.58 12.03 21.95
C ILE A 133 -16.50 11.58 23.08
N LYS A 134 -16.99 12.53 23.88
CA LYS A 134 -18.01 12.29 24.90
C LYS A 134 -19.33 11.95 24.20
N THR A 135 -19.87 10.80 24.54
CA THR A 135 -21.20 10.34 24.11
C THR A 135 -22.16 10.45 25.31
N GLU A 136 -23.41 10.05 25.13
CA GLU A 136 -24.36 9.94 26.25
C GLU A 136 -23.92 8.87 27.25
N ASN A 137 -23.36 7.77 26.74
CA ASN A 137 -23.01 6.57 27.52
C ASN A 137 -21.51 6.45 27.84
N GLY A 138 -20.76 7.56 27.81
CA GLY A 138 -19.35 7.59 28.19
C GLY A 138 -18.47 8.35 27.19
N TYR A 139 -17.31 7.79 26.88
CA TYR A 139 -16.32 8.38 25.97
C TYR A 139 -15.86 7.36 24.94
N ASN A 140 -15.67 7.84 23.71
CA ASN A 140 -15.03 7.10 22.64
C ASN A 140 -13.65 7.69 22.37
N PHE A 141 -12.64 6.84 22.35
CA PHE A 141 -11.28 7.16 21.98
C PHE A 141 -11.08 6.81 20.50
N GLN A 142 -10.88 7.82 19.65
CA GLN A 142 -10.72 7.66 18.20
C GLN A 142 -9.28 7.95 17.80
N VAL A 143 -8.66 7.02 17.08
CA VAL A 143 -7.31 7.15 16.53
C VAL A 143 -7.41 7.46 15.04
N TYR A 144 -6.69 8.51 14.63
CA TYR A 144 -6.52 8.86 13.22
C TYR A 144 -5.27 8.14 12.73
N VAL A 145 -5.47 7.16 11.85
CA VAL A 145 -4.38 6.42 11.25
C VAL A 145 -3.66 7.30 10.26
N THR A 146 -2.33 7.19 10.21
CA THR A 146 -1.56 7.91 9.22
C THR A 146 -1.78 7.32 7.82
N LYS A 147 -1.14 7.93 6.83
CA LYS A 147 -1.12 7.42 5.46
C LYS A 147 -0.38 6.09 5.43
N VAL A 148 -1.08 5.00 5.11
CA VAL A 148 -0.51 3.65 5.02
C VAL A 148 -0.43 3.20 3.57
N LEU A 149 0.65 2.51 3.22
CA LEU A 149 0.89 1.93 1.90
C LEU A 149 0.84 0.41 1.98
N GLY A 150 0.36 -0.25 0.93
CA GLY A 150 0.41 -1.70 0.79
C GLY A 150 0.33 -2.15 -0.67
N GLU A 151 0.72 -3.40 -0.92
CA GLU A 151 0.65 -4.01 -2.25
C GLU A 151 -0.80 -4.39 -2.61
N SER A 152 -1.63 -4.66 -1.59
CA SER A 152 -3.07 -4.87 -1.73
C SER A 152 -3.88 -3.99 -0.77
N THR A 153 -5.16 -3.76 -1.09
CA THR A 153 -6.10 -3.05 -0.20
C THR A 153 -6.21 -3.74 1.16
N LYS A 154 -6.22 -5.08 1.17
CA LYS A 154 -6.31 -5.88 2.40
C LYS A 154 -5.08 -5.71 3.28
N GLU A 155 -3.89 -5.77 2.69
CA GLU A 155 -2.63 -5.55 3.41
C GLU A 155 -2.56 -4.13 3.99
N ALA A 156 -2.81 -3.11 3.17
CA ALA A 156 -2.80 -1.72 3.61
C ALA A 156 -3.79 -1.51 4.76
N TYR A 157 -4.98 -2.11 4.69
CA TYR A 157 -6.01 -1.99 5.72
C TYR A 157 -5.61 -2.70 7.02
N HIS A 158 -4.99 -3.87 6.89
CA HIS A 158 -4.46 -4.60 8.04
C HIS A 158 -3.35 -3.83 8.75
N GLN A 159 -2.40 -3.25 7.99
CA GLN A 159 -1.33 -2.41 8.54
C GLN A 159 -1.89 -1.17 9.22
N ALA A 160 -2.84 -0.49 8.59
CA ALA A 160 -3.55 0.65 9.17
C ALA A 160 -4.27 0.28 10.48
N ARG A 161 -4.83 -0.93 10.56
CA ARG A 161 -5.46 -1.43 11.76
C ARG A 161 -4.45 -1.71 12.88
N ILE A 162 -3.34 -2.39 12.57
CA ILE A 162 -2.25 -2.64 13.53
C ILE A 162 -1.73 -1.33 14.11
N GLU A 163 -1.56 -0.32 13.26
CA GLU A 163 -1.11 1.02 13.67
C GLU A 163 -2.05 1.63 14.71
N ALA A 164 -3.36 1.59 14.45
CA ALA A 164 -4.36 2.10 15.40
C ALA A 164 -4.35 1.33 16.72
N ASP A 165 -4.28 0.00 16.66
CA ASP A 165 -4.27 -0.87 17.84
C ASP A 165 -2.99 -0.66 18.67
N HIS A 166 -1.86 -0.34 18.03
CA HIS A 166 -0.63 0.03 18.72
C HIS A 166 -0.80 1.35 19.51
N VAL A 167 -1.42 2.37 18.90
CA VAL A 167 -1.71 3.66 19.57
C VAL A 167 -2.70 3.47 20.73
N ALA A 168 -3.72 2.65 20.54
CA ALA A 168 -4.65 2.28 21.61
C ALA A 168 -3.93 1.53 22.74
N GLY A 169 -3.00 0.62 22.41
CA GLY A 169 -2.16 -0.08 23.37
C GLY A 169 -1.33 0.86 24.25
N GLU A 170 -0.79 1.94 23.68
CA GLU A 170 -0.11 2.99 24.45
C GLU A 170 -1.04 3.69 25.44
N ALA A 171 -2.25 4.05 25.01
CA ALA A 171 -3.26 4.62 25.90
C ALA A 171 -3.61 3.66 27.05
N GLN A 172 -3.69 2.35 26.77
CA GLN A 172 -3.94 1.33 27.80
C GLN A 172 -2.79 1.14 28.78
N ARG A 173 -1.53 1.26 28.33
CA ARG A 173 -0.35 1.24 29.21
C ARG A 173 -0.37 2.35 30.27
N PHE A 174 -1.08 3.44 30.02
CA PHE A 174 -1.27 4.54 30.99
C PHE A 174 -2.51 4.38 31.88
N GLY A 175 -3.14 3.20 31.90
CA GLY A 175 -4.23 2.87 32.82
C GLY A 175 -5.63 3.12 32.28
N ALA A 176 -5.78 3.42 30.99
CA ALA A 176 -7.06 3.36 30.32
C ALA A 176 -7.43 1.91 29.98
N HIS A 177 -8.72 1.58 29.97
CA HIS A 177 -9.20 0.31 29.45
C HIS A 177 -10.14 0.57 28.28
N LEU A 178 -9.76 0.07 27.10
CA LEU A 178 -10.45 0.33 25.84
C LEU A 178 -11.13 -0.96 25.36
N SER A 179 -12.26 -0.84 24.65
CA SER A 179 -12.87 -1.97 23.96
C SER A 179 -12.03 -2.42 22.77
N LEU A 180 -12.46 -3.49 22.09
CA LEU A 180 -12.03 -3.73 20.71
C LEU A 180 -12.42 -2.52 19.84
N GLY A 181 -11.50 -2.08 19.00
CA GLY A 181 -11.74 -0.96 18.09
C GLY A 181 -12.62 -1.35 16.91
N TRP A 182 -13.38 -0.42 16.37
CA TRP A 182 -14.09 -0.56 15.11
C TRP A 182 -13.81 0.64 14.20
N VAL A 183 -13.87 0.41 12.90
CA VAL A 183 -13.64 1.47 11.92
C VAL A 183 -14.91 2.28 11.78
N THR A 184 -14.80 3.59 12.00
CA THR A 184 -15.98 4.49 12.08
C THR A 184 -16.28 5.25 10.81
N ASN A 185 -15.42 5.18 9.81
CA ASN A 185 -15.61 5.85 8.54
C ASN A 185 -15.16 4.95 7.40
N GLU A 186 -15.66 5.22 6.20
CA GLU A 186 -15.07 4.67 4.98
C GLU A 186 -13.72 5.36 4.76
N PRO A 187 -12.61 4.61 4.72
CA PRO A 187 -11.30 5.19 4.45
C PRO A 187 -11.19 5.62 2.99
N GLU A 188 -10.35 6.60 2.72
CA GLU A 188 -9.98 6.98 1.37
C GLU A 188 -8.94 5.97 0.85
N ILE A 189 -9.21 5.36 -0.30
CA ILE A 189 -8.35 4.34 -0.89
C ILE A 189 -7.87 4.88 -2.23
N ALA A 190 -6.57 5.08 -2.38
CA ALA A 190 -5.98 5.52 -3.64
C ALA A 190 -5.23 4.35 -4.29
N ILE A 191 -5.73 3.90 -5.45
CA ILE A 191 -5.19 2.78 -6.23
C ILE A 191 -4.46 3.36 -7.44
N PRO A 192 -3.13 3.23 -7.54
CA PRO A 192 -2.40 3.69 -8.71
C PRO A 192 -2.81 2.87 -9.94
N SER A 193 -3.04 3.56 -11.07
CA SER A 193 -3.52 2.90 -12.30
C SER A 193 -2.91 3.56 -13.55
N PRO A 194 -2.34 2.78 -14.49
CA PRO A 194 -1.96 3.30 -15.80
C PRO A 194 -3.16 3.90 -16.55
N MET A 195 -4.35 3.31 -16.40
CA MET A 195 -5.59 3.81 -17.00
C MET A 195 -5.97 5.19 -16.44
N ALA A 196 -5.80 5.40 -15.12
CA ALA A 196 -5.99 6.72 -14.52
C ALA A 196 -5.06 7.77 -15.17
N SER A 197 -3.80 7.39 -15.45
CA SER A 197 -2.85 8.29 -16.11
C SER A 197 -3.27 8.62 -17.54
N ALA A 198 -3.70 7.61 -18.31
CA ALA A 198 -4.17 7.77 -19.68
C ALA A 198 -5.40 8.68 -19.74
N LEU A 199 -6.41 8.43 -18.90
CA LEU A 199 -7.63 9.24 -18.83
C LEU A 199 -7.32 10.71 -18.51
N LEU A 200 -6.49 10.97 -17.51
CA LEU A 200 -6.10 12.35 -17.18
C LEU A 200 -5.36 13.05 -18.33
N MET A 201 -4.58 12.31 -19.13
CA MET A 201 -3.94 12.86 -20.33
C MET A 201 -4.97 13.15 -21.43
N THR A 202 -5.86 12.21 -21.72
CA THR A 202 -6.91 12.37 -22.75
C THR A 202 -7.81 13.56 -22.49
N TYR A 203 -8.17 13.80 -21.23
CA TYR A 203 -9.03 14.91 -20.82
C TYR A 203 -8.25 16.17 -20.42
N GLU A 204 -6.92 16.18 -20.59
CA GLU A 204 -6.02 17.28 -20.17
C GLU A 204 -6.29 17.79 -18.74
N ALA A 205 -6.68 16.89 -17.85
CA ALA A 205 -7.15 17.22 -16.52
C ALA A 205 -6.13 16.80 -15.46
N SER A 206 -5.99 17.61 -14.41
CA SER A 206 -5.27 17.20 -13.20
C SER A 206 -6.09 16.29 -12.29
N GLN A 207 -7.42 16.37 -12.41
CA GLN A 207 -8.38 15.59 -11.64
C GLN A 207 -9.69 15.42 -12.44
N ILE A 208 -10.27 14.23 -12.43
CA ILE A 208 -11.60 13.94 -12.95
C ILE A 208 -12.45 13.41 -11.80
N ARG A 209 -13.61 14.04 -11.56
CA ARG A 209 -14.55 13.60 -10.51
C ARG A 209 -15.76 12.93 -11.15
N THR A 210 -16.12 11.77 -10.63
CA THR A 210 -17.30 11.02 -11.06
C THR A 210 -18.19 10.67 -9.86
N ASN A 211 -19.37 10.15 -10.14
CA ASN A 211 -20.22 9.54 -9.12
C ASN A 211 -19.64 8.24 -8.53
N LYS A 212 -18.66 7.61 -9.20
CA LYS A 212 -18.00 6.35 -8.77
C LYS A 212 -16.66 6.57 -8.06
N GLY A 213 -16.06 7.75 -8.17
CA GLY A 213 -14.77 8.03 -7.54
C GLY A 213 -14.08 9.24 -8.15
N ILE A 214 -12.85 9.46 -7.70
CA ILE A 214 -11.99 10.54 -8.16
C ILE A 214 -10.80 9.92 -8.87
N ILE A 215 -10.43 10.44 -10.03
CA ILE A 215 -9.18 10.12 -10.71
C ILE A 215 -8.28 11.33 -10.55
N ASN A 216 -7.08 11.14 -10.01
CA ASN A 216 -6.25 12.25 -9.58
C ASN A 216 -4.78 12.07 -9.98
N ARG A 217 -4.07 13.18 -10.16
CA ARG A 217 -2.61 13.21 -10.30
C ARG A 217 -2.00 13.82 -9.05
N SER A 218 -1.82 13.01 -8.03
CA SER A 218 -1.16 13.42 -6.79
C SER A 218 0.34 13.71 -7.02
N LYS A 219 0.85 14.83 -6.48
CA LYS A 219 2.27 15.22 -6.60
C LYS A 219 3.18 14.13 -6.06
N GLY A 220 4.14 13.67 -6.87
CA GLY A 220 5.11 12.67 -6.48
C GLY A 220 4.64 11.21 -6.55
N ARG A 221 3.49 10.92 -7.18
CA ARG A 221 2.96 9.56 -7.38
C ARG A 221 2.47 9.32 -8.80
N PHE A 222 2.18 8.06 -9.15
CA PHE A 222 1.41 7.76 -10.34
C PHE A 222 -0.03 8.20 -10.14
N ALA A 223 -0.72 8.48 -11.25
CA ALA A 223 -2.13 8.80 -11.23
C ALA A 223 -2.91 7.69 -10.51
N ASP A 224 -3.78 8.09 -9.61
CA ASP A 224 -4.55 7.22 -8.75
C ASP A 224 -6.04 7.30 -9.09
N TRP A 225 -6.70 6.15 -8.99
CA TRP A 225 -8.15 6.05 -8.87
C TRP A 225 -8.48 5.92 -7.38
N GLU A 226 -9.27 6.86 -6.89
CA GLU A 226 -9.86 6.91 -5.57
C GLU A 226 -11.35 6.48 -5.64
N PRO A 227 -11.64 5.16 -5.62
CA PRO A 227 -13.01 4.66 -5.54
C PRO A 227 -13.68 5.07 -4.23
N ARG A 228 -15.00 5.22 -4.25
CA ARG A 228 -15.74 5.67 -3.05
C ARG A 228 -15.87 4.60 -1.96
N ASN A 229 -15.71 3.31 -2.29
CA ASN A 229 -15.83 2.23 -1.31
C ASN A 229 -14.93 1.03 -1.63
N LEU A 230 -14.80 0.14 -0.64
CA LEU A 230 -13.95 -1.06 -0.68
C LEU A 230 -14.35 -2.05 -1.79
N GLN A 231 -15.64 -2.20 -2.07
CA GLN A 231 -16.12 -3.14 -3.09
C GLN A 231 -15.71 -2.68 -4.50
N GLN A 232 -15.79 -1.38 -4.76
CA GLN A 232 -15.31 -0.78 -6.01
C GLN A 232 -13.79 -0.82 -6.11
N ALA A 233 -13.08 -0.58 -5.00
CA ALA A 233 -11.64 -0.74 -4.92
C ALA A 233 -11.19 -2.14 -5.33
N GLN A 234 -11.83 -3.18 -4.78
CA GLN A 234 -11.52 -4.56 -5.09
C GLN A 234 -11.72 -4.86 -6.59
N LYS A 235 -12.83 -4.40 -7.19
CA LYS A 235 -13.07 -4.57 -8.64
C LYS A 235 -11.99 -3.97 -9.53
N ILE A 236 -11.40 -2.83 -9.12
CA ILE A 236 -10.32 -2.19 -9.87
C ILE A 236 -9.02 -3.01 -9.74
N VAL A 237 -8.72 -3.51 -8.54
CA VAL A 237 -7.55 -4.37 -8.31
C VAL A 237 -7.66 -5.69 -9.09
N ASP A 238 -8.85 -6.29 -9.15
CA ASP A 238 -9.12 -7.57 -9.83
C ASP A 238 -9.33 -7.41 -11.34
N MET A 239 -9.15 -6.20 -11.89
CA MET A 239 -9.40 -5.92 -13.30
C MET A 239 -8.48 -6.70 -14.24
N PRO A 240 -7.16 -6.84 -13.99
CA PRO A 240 -6.26 -7.62 -14.85
C PRO A 240 -6.74 -9.08 -15.03
N ASP A 241 -7.02 -9.78 -13.93
CA ASP A 241 -7.54 -11.16 -13.97
C ASP A 241 -8.90 -11.26 -14.67
N SER A 242 -9.71 -10.21 -14.57
CA SER A 242 -11.00 -10.14 -15.25
C SER A 242 -10.83 -9.96 -16.75
N ILE A 243 -9.84 -9.18 -17.20
CA ILE A 243 -9.49 -9.00 -18.62
C ILE A 243 -8.96 -10.31 -19.19
N GLU A 244 -8.00 -10.97 -18.53
CA GLU A 244 -7.46 -12.26 -18.99
C GLU A 244 -8.57 -13.32 -19.16
N ARG A 245 -9.53 -13.37 -18.23
CA ARG A 245 -10.69 -14.26 -18.33
C ARG A 245 -11.63 -13.90 -19.49
N ILE A 246 -11.76 -12.63 -19.83
CA ILE A 246 -12.55 -12.18 -20.98
C ILE A 246 -11.83 -12.58 -22.28
N GLU A 247 -10.54 -12.32 -22.38
CA GLU A 247 -9.69 -12.69 -23.53
C GLU A 247 -9.77 -14.20 -23.79
N ALA A 248 -9.57 -15.04 -22.77
CA ALA A 248 -9.68 -16.49 -22.91
C ALA A 248 -11.08 -16.97 -23.36
N LYS A 249 -12.15 -16.26 -22.97
CA LYS A 249 -13.51 -16.57 -23.45
C LYS A 249 -13.72 -16.14 -24.90
N LEU A 250 -13.16 -14.99 -25.29
CA LEU A 250 -13.20 -14.50 -26.66
C LEU A 250 -12.45 -15.45 -27.60
N ASP A 251 -11.26 -15.90 -27.23
CA ASP A 251 -10.49 -16.89 -28.00
C ASP A 251 -11.29 -18.19 -28.21
N ARG A 252 -11.99 -18.65 -27.16
CA ARG A 252 -12.86 -19.83 -27.25
C ARG A 252 -14.03 -19.61 -28.20
N ILE A 253 -14.69 -18.46 -28.12
CA ILE A 253 -15.80 -18.10 -29.02
C ILE A 253 -15.30 -18.03 -30.46
N GLU A 254 -14.16 -17.38 -30.69
CA GLU A 254 -13.53 -17.30 -32.01
C GLU A 254 -13.20 -18.69 -32.57
N GLY A 255 -12.64 -19.58 -31.75
CA GLY A 255 -12.38 -20.96 -32.13
C GLY A 255 -13.65 -21.73 -32.52
N LEU A 256 -14.74 -21.60 -31.74
CA LEU A 256 -16.03 -22.22 -32.05
C LEU A 256 -16.65 -21.65 -33.32
N LEU A 257 -16.58 -20.34 -33.53
CA LEU A 257 -17.07 -19.70 -34.75
C LEU A 257 -16.30 -20.21 -35.96
N ARG A 258 -14.96 -20.30 -35.90
CA ARG A 258 -14.13 -20.83 -37.00
C ARG A 258 -14.50 -22.27 -37.35
N LEU A 259 -14.73 -23.14 -36.36
CA LEU A 259 -15.16 -24.53 -36.57
C LEU A 259 -16.55 -24.61 -37.21
N ASN A 260 -17.50 -23.80 -36.74
CA ASN A 260 -18.87 -23.79 -37.27
C ASN A 260 -18.96 -23.13 -38.65
N THR A 261 -18.17 -22.09 -38.94
CA THR A 261 -18.10 -21.51 -40.29
C THR A 261 -17.37 -22.44 -41.27
N GLY A 262 -16.37 -23.21 -40.81
CA GLY A 262 -15.72 -24.24 -41.62
C GLY A 262 -16.66 -25.37 -42.02
N SER A 263 -17.57 -25.78 -41.12
CA SER A 263 -18.66 -26.72 -41.39
C SER A 263 -19.69 -26.17 -42.39
N LEU A 264 -20.06 -24.89 -42.25
CA LEU A 264 -21.01 -24.22 -43.17
C LEU A 264 -20.48 -24.13 -44.62
N TYR A 265 -19.19 -23.87 -44.81
CA TYR A 265 -18.59 -23.88 -46.16
C TYR A 265 -18.45 -25.30 -46.73
N HIS A 266 -18.24 -26.32 -45.88
CA HIS A 266 -18.21 -27.71 -46.33
C HIS A 266 -19.60 -28.19 -46.81
N ASP A 267 -20.67 -27.78 -46.12
CA ASP A 267 -22.05 -28.13 -46.51
C ASP A 267 -22.54 -27.39 -47.76
N LEU A 268 -22.13 -26.14 -47.98
CA LEU A 268 -22.44 -25.39 -49.21
C LEU A 268 -21.61 -25.82 -50.44
N SER A 269 -20.47 -26.49 -50.21
CA SER A 269 -19.63 -27.07 -51.26
C SER A 269 -20.04 -28.51 -51.63
N ASN A 270 -21.03 -29.08 -50.93
CA ASN A 270 -21.54 -30.42 -51.19
C ASN A 270 -22.32 -30.44 -52.54
N PRO A 271 -21.84 -31.17 -53.57
CA PRO A 271 -22.46 -31.16 -54.89
C PRO A 271 -23.89 -31.73 -54.92
N TYR A 272 -24.34 -32.38 -53.85
CA TYR A 272 -25.68 -32.97 -53.77
C TYR A 272 -26.82 -31.95 -53.72
N TRP A 273 -26.55 -30.67 -53.45
CA TRP A 273 -27.58 -29.60 -53.42
C TRP A 273 -27.79 -28.90 -54.78
N ARG A 274 -27.15 -29.34 -55.87
CA ARG A 274 -27.34 -28.76 -57.22
C ARG A 274 -28.42 -29.43 -58.08
N PHE A 275 -29.19 -30.36 -57.54
CA PHE A 275 -30.22 -31.10 -58.29
C PHE A 275 -31.55 -31.29 -57.52
N LEU A 276 -32.06 -30.21 -56.94
CA LEU A 276 -33.48 -30.02 -56.61
C LEU A 276 -33.89 -28.62 -57.03
#